data_AF-A0A965L855-F1
#
_entry.id   AF-A0A965L855-F1
#
_cell.length_a   1.000
_cell.length_b   1.000
_cell.length_c   1.000
_cell.angle_alpha   90.00
_cell.angle_beta   90.00
_cell.angle_gamma   90.00
#
_symmetry.space_group_name_H-M   'P 1'
#
loop_
_entity.id
_entity.type
_entity.pdbx_description
1 polymer ?
#
loop_
_entity_poly.entity_id
_entity_poly.type
_entity_poly.pdbx_seq_one_letter_code
_entity_poly.pdbx_strand_id
1 'polypeptide(L)'
;MTTDKELERSKSLQRINNAYHRVFDSEEGRLVLDNLKAYFRLNRPAFERTLGRTFDPIAAAVRDGQREVILFIEHKLSLPVVGDADVERPTTEVLR
;
A
#
# COMPACT_ATOMS: atom_id res chain seq x y z
N MET A 1 -12.52 23.47 -7.33
CA MET A 1 -11.77 22.85 -8.45
C MET A 1 -12.81 22.43 -9.49
N THR A 2 -12.51 22.47 -10.79
CA THR A 2 -13.51 22.13 -11.81
C THR A 2 -13.81 20.63 -11.78
N THR A 3 -15.08 20.26 -11.94
CA THR A 3 -15.61 18.88 -11.93
C THR A 3 -14.83 17.92 -12.85
N ASP A 4 -14.32 18.43 -13.98
CA ASP A 4 -13.46 17.65 -14.88
C ASP A 4 -12.13 17.20 -14.25
N LYS A 5 -11.54 18.03 -13.37
CA LYS A 5 -10.29 17.67 -12.66
C LYS A 5 -10.53 16.58 -11.63
N GLU A 6 -11.71 16.55 -11.02
CA GLU A 6 -12.09 15.52 -10.06
C GLU A 6 -12.35 14.19 -10.75
N LEU A 7 -12.99 14.22 -11.93
CA LEU A 7 -13.18 13.06 -12.78
C LEU A 7 -11.84 12.44 -13.22
N GLU A 8 -10.92 13.26 -13.74
CA GLU A 8 -9.59 12.79 -14.16
C GLU A 8 -8.78 12.21 -12.98
N ARG A 9 -8.89 12.83 -11.80
CA ARG A 9 -8.28 12.30 -10.59
C ARG A 9 -8.85 10.93 -10.22
N SER A 10 -10.17 10.76 -10.32
CA SER A 10 -10.84 9.48 -10.04
C SER A 10 -10.38 8.38 -10.99
N LYS A 11 -10.37 8.64 -12.30
CA LYS A 11 -9.84 7.72 -13.32
C LYS A 11 -8.40 7.32 -13.06
N SER A 12 -7.55 8.29 -12.69
CA SER A 12 -6.14 8.04 -12.35
C SER A 12 -6.00 7.12 -11.13
N LEU A 13 -6.78 7.36 -10.07
CA LEU A 13 -6.77 6.53 -8.86
C LEU A 13 -7.20 5.09 -9.16
N GLN A 14 -8.23 4.90 -10.00
CA GLN A 14 -8.69 3.58 -10.43
C GLN A 14 -7.60 2.83 -11.19
N ARG A 15 -6.91 3.49 -12.14
CA ARG A 15 -5.79 2.89 -12.87
C ARG A 15 -4.66 2.46 -11.93
N ILE A 16 -4.35 3.28 -10.93
CA ILE A 16 -3.34 2.97 -9.92
C ILE A 16 -3.77 1.73 -9.13
N ASN A 17 -4.99 1.68 -8.59
CA ASN A 17 -5.47 0.53 -7.82
C ASN A 17 -5.40 -0.76 -8.63
N ASN A 18 -5.88 -0.75 -9.88
CA ASN A 18 -5.79 -1.91 -10.77
C ASN A 18 -4.32 -2.33 -11.04
N ALA A 19 -3.38 -1.39 -11.10
CA ALA A 19 -1.96 -1.70 -11.19
C ALA A 19 -1.42 -2.38 -9.93
N TYR A 20 -1.81 -1.91 -8.73
CA TYR A 20 -1.45 -2.56 -7.47
C TYR A 20 -1.90 -4.02 -7.44
N HIS A 21 -3.15 -4.29 -7.81
CA HIS A 21 -3.67 -5.66 -7.88
C HIS A 21 -2.92 -6.52 -8.89
N ARG A 22 -2.73 -6.04 -10.14
CA ARG A 22 -2.00 -6.80 -11.16
C ARG A 22 -0.58 -7.19 -10.74
N VAL A 23 0.10 -6.32 -9.98
CA VAL A 23 1.47 -6.59 -9.52
C VAL A 23 1.47 -7.46 -8.28
N PHE A 24 0.73 -7.09 -7.24
CA PHE A 24 0.90 -7.68 -5.91
C PHE A 24 -0.05 -8.85 -5.61
N ASP A 25 -1.10 -9.07 -6.41
CA ASP A 25 -1.88 -10.32 -6.35
C ASP A 25 -1.27 -11.46 -7.16
N SER A 26 -0.21 -11.20 -7.95
CA SER A 26 0.57 -12.25 -8.61
C SER A 26 1.27 -13.15 -7.59
N GLU A 27 1.63 -14.37 -8.00
CA GLU A 27 2.36 -15.31 -7.14
C GLU A 27 3.70 -14.72 -6.66
N GLU A 28 4.46 -14.15 -7.59
CA GLU A 28 5.74 -13.49 -7.31
C GLU A 28 5.56 -12.24 -6.46
N GLY A 29 4.51 -11.46 -6.71
CA GLY A 29 4.17 -10.27 -5.92
C GLY A 29 3.90 -10.62 -4.45
N ARG A 30 3.14 -11.69 -4.20
CA ARG A 30 2.88 -12.21 -2.85
C ARG A 30 4.16 -12.70 -2.18
N LEU A 31 5.01 -13.43 -2.90
CA LEU A 31 6.31 -13.89 -2.39
C LEU A 31 7.19 -12.71 -1.94
N VAL A 32 7.26 -11.65 -2.75
CA VAL A 32 8.02 -10.44 -2.40
C VAL A 32 7.44 -9.76 -1.15
N LEU A 33 6.11 -9.63 -1.06
CA LEU A 33 5.46 -9.04 0.11
C LEU A 33 5.72 -9.84 1.39
N ASP A 34 5.63 -11.16 1.33
CA ASP A 34 5.88 -12.03 2.48
C ASP A 34 7.35 -11.95 2.93
N ASN A 35 8.29 -11.90 1.98
CA ASN A 35 9.69 -11.68 2.28
C ASN A 35 9.94 -10.31 2.95
N LEU A 36 9.31 -9.24 2.47
CA LEU A 36 9.42 -7.91 3.09
C LEU A 36 8.86 -7.89 4.52
N LYS A 37 7.72 -8.53 4.76
CA LYS A 37 7.13 -8.68 6.10
C LYS A 37 8.09 -9.40 7.05
N ALA A 38 8.71 -10.49 6.59
CA ALA A 38 9.68 -11.25 7.37
C ALA A 38 10.96 -10.41 7.66
N TYR A 39 11.49 -9.72 6.64
CA TYR A 39 12.70 -8.92 6.74
C TYR A 39 12.57 -7.79 7.77
N PHE A 40 11.47 -7.02 7.73
CA PHE A 40 11.29 -5.91 8.68
C PHE A 40 11.11 -6.39 10.12
N ARG A 41 10.47 -7.56 10.32
CA ARG A 41 10.35 -8.16 11.65
C ARG A 41 11.69 -8.55 12.26
N LEU A 42 12.64 -9.00 11.44
CA LEU A 42 13.91 -9.56 11.90
C LEU A 42 15.03 -8.52 12.00
N ASN A 43 15.14 -7.60 11.03
CA ASN A 43 16.34 -6.78 10.84
C ASN A 43 16.24 -5.36 11.40
N ARG A 44 15.06 -4.91 11.86
CA ARG A 44 14.85 -3.59 12.50
C ARG A 44 14.10 -3.72 13.83
N PRO A 45 14.66 -4.42 14.82
CA PRO A 45 14.03 -4.49 16.12
C PRO A 45 14.08 -3.12 16.81
N ALA A 46 12.91 -2.56 17.17
CA ALA A 46 12.84 -1.34 17.99
C ALA A 46 13.30 -1.56 19.44
N PHE A 47 13.30 -2.83 19.87
CA PHE A 47 13.82 -3.29 21.14
C PHE A 47 14.82 -4.39 20.86
N GLU A 48 16.05 -4.22 21.30
CA GLU A 48 17.02 -5.30 21.20
C GLU A 48 16.66 -6.44 22.16
N ARG A 49 16.82 -7.68 21.70
CA ARG A 49 16.44 -8.90 22.43
C ARG A 49 17.33 -9.20 23.65
N THR A 50 18.34 -8.38 23.91
CA THR A 50 19.30 -8.53 25.00
C THR A 50 18.88 -7.71 26.23
N LEU A 51 18.87 -8.37 27.39
CA LEU A 51 18.63 -7.74 28.69
C LEU A 51 19.62 -6.59 28.91
N GLY A 52 19.12 -5.35 28.89
CA GLY A 52 19.90 -4.14 29.24
C GLY A 52 20.01 -3.06 28.18
N ARG A 53 19.39 -3.20 27.00
CA ARG A 53 19.38 -2.12 25.98
C ARG A 53 18.13 -1.23 26.08
N THR A 54 18.37 0.06 26.03
CA THR A 54 17.36 1.14 26.02
C THR A 54 16.63 1.19 24.68
N PHE A 55 15.35 1.53 24.69
CA PHE A 55 14.55 1.80 23.48
C PHE A 55 15.25 2.82 22.56
N ASP A 56 15.33 2.51 21.27
CA ASP A 56 15.82 3.43 20.24
C ASP A 56 14.62 4.00 19.45
N PRO A 57 14.25 5.27 19.66
CA PRO A 57 13.12 5.90 18.98
C PRO A 57 13.33 6.04 17.47
N ILE A 58 14.57 6.17 17.00
CA ILE A 58 14.88 6.31 15.56
C ILE A 58 14.68 4.96 14.88
N ALA A 59 15.21 3.89 15.48
CA ALA A 59 15.00 2.53 14.97
C ALA A 59 13.51 2.16 14.95
N ALA A 60 12.75 2.57 15.97
CA ALA A 60 11.31 2.40 16.02
C ALA A 60 10.59 3.15 14.89
N ALA A 61 10.90 4.43 14.68
CA ALA A 61 10.30 5.24 13.62
C ALA A 61 10.60 4.69 12.22
N VAL A 62 11.83 4.23 11.97
CA VAL A 62 12.20 3.62 10.68
C VAL A 62 11.43 2.33 10.45
N ARG A 63 11.33 1.46 11.47
CA ARG A 63 10.55 0.22 11.39
C ARG A 63 9.08 0.52 11.09
N ASP A 64 8.49 1.49 11.78
CA ASP A 64 7.09 1.84 11.62
C ASP A 64 6.82 2.46 10.23
N GLY A 65 7.72 3.32 9.73
CA GLY A 65 7.64 3.84 8.37
C GLY A 65 7.78 2.76 7.29
N GLN A 66 8.64 1.76 7.49
CA GLN A 66 8.75 0.61 6.60
C GLN A 66 7.49 -0.26 6.62
N ARG A 67 6.90 -0.45 7.82
CA ARG A 67 5.64 -1.19 7.98
C ARG A 67 4.48 -0.48 7.28
N GLU A 68 4.46 0.86 7.31
CA GLU A 68 3.43 1.65 6.64
C GLU A 68 3.40 1.41 5.12
N VAL A 69 4.55 1.19 4.47
CA VAL A 69 4.59 0.84 3.04
C VAL A 69 3.83 -0.46 2.77
N ILE A 70 4.00 -1.48 3.62
CA ILE A 70 3.28 -2.75 3.48
C ILE A 70 1.79 -2.55 3.74
N LEU A 71 1.44 -1.84 4.82
CA LEU A 71 0.04 -1.56 5.16
C LEU A 71 -0.65 -0.76 4.05
N PHE A 72 0.06 0.15 3.39
CA PHE A 72 -0.46 0.88 2.24
C PHE A 72 -0.72 -0.04 1.04
N ILE A 73 0.19 -0.97 0.74
CA ILE A 73 -0.02 -1.96 -0.32
C ILE A 73 -1.21 -2.86 0.01
N GLU A 74 -1.29 -3.39 1.24
CA GLU A 74 -2.42 -4.19 1.71
C GLU A 74 -3.74 -3.41 1.65
N HIS A 75 -3.72 -2.14 2.03
CA HIS A 75 -4.87 -1.25 1.88
C HIS A 75 -5.28 -1.13 0.41
N LYS A 76 -4.34 -0.91 -0.51
CA LYS A 76 -4.61 -0.87 -1.95
C LYS A 76 -5.23 -2.16 -2.46
N LEU A 77 -4.76 -3.31 -1.99
CA LEU A 77 -5.30 -4.63 -2.32
C LEU A 77 -6.65 -4.94 -1.65
N SER A 78 -7.05 -4.18 -0.63
CA SER A 78 -8.39 -4.28 -0.02
C SER A 78 -9.45 -3.44 -0.75
N LEU A 79 -9.02 -2.52 -1.61
CA LEU A 79 -9.93 -1.70 -2.40
C LEU A 79 -10.54 -2.54 -3.54
N PRO A 80 -11.78 -2.24 -3.97
CA PRO A 80 -12.39 -2.98 -5.05
C PRO A 80 -11.63 -2.80 -6.37
N VAL A 81 -11.34 -3.91 -7.05
CA VAL A 81 -10.88 -3.91 -8.44
C VAL A 81 -12.08 -3.70 -9.34
N VAL A 82 -12.03 -2.64 -10.15
CA VAL A 82 -12.95 -2.53 -11.28
C VAL A 82 -12.27 -3.24 -12.44
N GLY A 83 -12.65 -4.51 -12.66
CA GLY A 83 -12.12 -5.31 -13.75
C GLY A 83 -12.41 -4.64 -15.09
N ASP A 84 -11.41 -4.61 -15.98
CA ASP A 84 -11.26 -4.14 -17.38
C ASP A 84 -12.38 -3.44 -18.20
N ALA A 85 -13.62 -3.29 -17.73
CA ALA A 85 -14.70 -2.63 -18.44
C ALA A 85 -14.84 -1.18 -17.98
N ASP A 86 -14.20 -0.31 -18.75
CA ASP A 86 -14.55 1.11 -18.93
C ASP A 86 -14.03 2.12 -17.89
N VAL A 87 -12.80 2.59 -18.13
CA VAL A 87 -12.23 3.76 -17.46
C VAL A 87 -13.07 5.03 -17.68
N GLU A 88 -14.01 5.05 -18.65
CA GLU A 88 -14.93 6.18 -18.86
C GLU A 88 -16.06 6.26 -17.83
N ARG A 89 -16.30 5.21 -17.03
CA ARG A 89 -17.34 5.19 -16.00
C ARG A 89 -16.76 4.92 -14.60
N PRO A 90 -16.02 5.89 -14.02
CA PRO A 90 -15.56 5.76 -12.64
C PRO A 90 -16.74 5.64 -11.69
N THR A 91 -16.67 4.69 -10.76
CA THR A 91 -17.73 4.36 -9.79
C THR A 91 -18.01 5.46 -8.77
N THR A 92 -17.12 6.45 -8.67
CA THR A 92 -17.37 7.66 -7.90
C THR A 92 -18.25 8.58 -8.74
N GLU A 93 -19.55 8.61 -8.47
CA GLU A 93 -20.45 9.61 -9.05
C GLU A 93 -19.99 11.01 -8.58
N VAL A 94 -19.28 11.72 -9.46
CA VAL A 94 -19.04 13.14 -9.30
C VAL A 94 -20.36 13.84 -9.64
N LEU A 95 -21.13 14.20 -8.62
CA LEU A 95 -22.39 14.92 -8.79
C LEU A 95 -22.12 16.28 -9.49
N ARG A 96 -22.82 16.53 -10.60
CA ARG A 96 -22.78 17.77 -11.39
C ARG A 96 -23.65 18.86 -10.77
#